data_AF-A0A350DCN2-F1
#
_entry.id   AF-A0A350DCN2-F1
#
_cell.length_a   1.000
_cell.length_b   1.000
_cell.length_c   1.000
_cell.angle_alpha   90.00
_cell.angle_beta   90.00
_cell.angle_gamma   90.00
#
_symmetry.space_group_name_H-M   'P 1'
#
loop_
_entity.id
_entity.type
_entity.pdbx_description
1 polymer ?
#
loop_
_entity_poly.entity_id
_entity_poly.type
_entity_poly.pdbx_seq_one_letter_code
_entity_poly.pdbx_strand_id
1 'polypeptide(L)'
;QEIGDTLSARPRQATEAYFTGKQLLTEEGPIDVTAAMAKQIYRYLVKNDYTDNDDQITDDYHNAKKQGTLADLPDDLKPYADQVFDLIDSVFSDAQLPKIEDGRKPKTNPLNANFDKKEFQALWQRINRKAVYRVEFDSDELVQKCIASLNQALRVTPLQYTVQKGIQQDGLTDEQLRKGEGFKVEETATEYGNSIHSLVRYDLLGKVAANAQLTRQTTARVLQGIKEAVFKQFQQNPEHFIAEASRLITEQKAAMVIERLAYDEVDER
;
A
#
# COMPACT_ATOMS: atom_id res chain seq x y z
N GLN A 1 2.15 -15.56 -6.46
CA GLN A 1 3.46 -15.04 -5.99
C GLN A 1 4.62 -15.44 -6.91
N GLU A 2 4.51 -16.46 -7.76
CA GLU A 2 5.62 -16.94 -8.61
C GLU A 2 6.11 -15.98 -9.73
N ILE A 3 5.33 -14.99 -10.15
CA ILE A 3 5.74 -14.05 -11.21
C ILE A 3 6.70 -12.97 -10.65
N GLY A 4 6.58 -12.62 -9.37
CA GLY A 4 7.46 -11.61 -8.74
C GLY A 4 8.88 -12.13 -8.54
N ASP A 5 9.01 -13.37 -8.06
CA ASP A 5 10.30 -13.97 -7.71
C ASP A 5 11.15 -14.33 -8.95
N THR A 6 10.50 -14.62 -10.09
CA THR A 6 11.18 -14.86 -11.38
C THR A 6 11.68 -13.58 -12.05
N LEU A 7 11.08 -12.42 -11.75
CA LEU A 7 11.53 -11.11 -12.25
C LEU A 7 12.73 -10.55 -11.47
N SER A 8 12.85 -10.86 -10.18
CA SER A 8 13.95 -10.39 -9.32
C SER A 8 15.28 -11.10 -9.54
N ALA A 9 15.28 -12.32 -10.10
CA ALA A 9 16.49 -13.13 -10.28
C ALA A 9 17.25 -12.84 -11.58
N ARG A 10 16.74 -11.93 -12.44
CA ARG A 10 17.42 -11.59 -13.70
C ARG A 10 18.55 -10.59 -13.46
N PRO A 11 19.73 -10.83 -14.05
CA PRO A 11 20.85 -9.89 -13.98
C PRO A 11 20.48 -8.61 -14.71
N ARG A 12 20.61 -7.47 -14.02
CA ARG A 12 20.26 -6.13 -14.52
C ARG A 12 21.49 -5.31 -14.96
N GLN A 13 22.69 -5.82 -14.68
CA GLN A 13 23.94 -5.10 -14.92
C GLN A 13 24.76 -5.80 -16.00
N ALA A 14 25.16 -5.05 -17.01
CA ALA A 14 25.98 -5.47 -18.13
C ALA A 14 27.48 -5.36 -17.79
N THR A 15 27.95 -6.08 -16.77
CA THR A 15 29.36 -6.03 -16.31
C THR A 15 30.27 -7.03 -17.03
N GLU A 16 31.59 -6.81 -16.99
CA GLU A 16 32.58 -7.80 -17.47
C GLU A 16 32.39 -9.18 -16.83
N ALA A 17 32.05 -9.21 -15.53
CA ALA A 17 31.80 -10.44 -14.79
C ALA A 17 30.54 -11.18 -15.28
N TYR A 18 29.52 -10.44 -15.74
CA TYR A 18 28.31 -11.03 -16.30
C TYR A 18 28.58 -11.75 -17.63
N PHE A 19 29.38 -11.14 -18.51
CA PHE A 19 29.67 -11.68 -19.83
C PHE A 19 30.70 -12.81 -19.82
N THR A 20 31.64 -12.80 -18.87
CA THR A 20 32.69 -13.82 -18.80
C THR A 20 32.12 -15.22 -18.57
N GLY A 21 32.50 -16.19 -19.40
CA GLY A 21 32.06 -17.59 -19.29
C GLY A 21 30.65 -17.87 -19.83
N LYS A 22 30.01 -16.89 -20.49
CA LYS A 22 28.78 -17.10 -21.26
C LYS A 22 29.09 -17.79 -22.59
N GLN A 23 28.12 -18.46 -23.19
CA GLN A 23 28.30 -19.17 -24.46
C GLN A 23 27.67 -18.40 -25.62
N LEU A 24 28.46 -18.16 -26.67
CA LEU A 24 27.99 -17.68 -27.96
C LEU A 24 27.74 -18.89 -28.86
N LEU A 25 26.50 -19.04 -29.33
CA LEU A 25 26.11 -20.11 -30.26
C LEU A 25 26.46 -19.71 -31.69
N THR A 26 27.58 -20.21 -32.19
CA THR A 26 28.05 -19.93 -33.56
C THR A 26 27.74 -21.11 -34.48
N GLU A 27 27.81 -20.90 -35.80
CA GLU A 27 27.60 -21.98 -36.80
C GLU A 27 28.63 -23.11 -36.67
N GLU A 28 29.81 -22.84 -36.10
CA GLU A 28 30.89 -23.80 -35.88
C GLU A 28 30.83 -24.48 -34.49
N GLY A 29 29.87 -24.08 -33.64
CA GLY A 29 29.66 -24.61 -32.29
C GLY A 29 29.61 -23.54 -31.18
N PRO A 30 29.33 -23.93 -29.93
CA PRO A 30 29.33 -23.01 -28.80
C PRO A 30 30.76 -22.58 -28.45
N ILE A 31 30.98 -21.26 -28.34
CA ILE A 31 32.25 -20.66 -27.92
C ILE A 31 32.04 -19.95 -26.59
N ASP A 32 32.89 -20.22 -25.60
CA ASP A 32 32.86 -19.52 -24.32
C ASP A 32 33.46 -18.10 -24.46
N VAL A 33 32.76 -17.11 -23.91
CA VAL A 33 33.20 -15.72 -23.84
C VAL A 33 34.37 -15.62 -22.88
N THR A 34 35.57 -15.42 -23.43
CA THR A 34 36.79 -15.21 -22.65
C THR A 34 36.76 -13.87 -21.90
N ALA A 35 37.58 -13.71 -20.87
CA ALA A 35 37.70 -12.45 -20.14
C ALA A 35 38.09 -11.26 -21.05
N ALA A 36 38.87 -11.52 -22.11
CA ALA A 36 39.23 -10.49 -23.10
C ALA A 36 38.01 -10.04 -23.92
N MET A 37 37.18 -10.99 -24.37
CA MET A 37 35.94 -10.69 -25.10
C MET A 37 34.92 -9.97 -24.22
N ALA A 38 34.72 -10.44 -22.97
CA ALA A 38 33.83 -9.79 -22.01
C ALA A 38 34.22 -8.33 -21.76
N LYS A 39 35.52 -8.05 -21.61
CA LYS A 39 36.05 -6.70 -21.47
C LYS A 39 35.83 -5.84 -22.71
N GLN A 40 35.92 -6.41 -23.90
CA GLN A 40 35.63 -5.71 -25.15
C GLN A 40 34.14 -5.36 -25.27
N ILE A 41 33.24 -6.27 -24.90
CA ILE A 41 31.79 -6.03 -24.85
C ILE A 41 31.48 -4.91 -23.87
N TYR A 42 32.02 -4.98 -22.64
CA TYR A 42 31.83 -3.94 -21.63
C TYR A 42 32.31 -2.56 -22.11
N ARG A 43 33.53 -2.48 -22.66
CA ARG A 43 34.08 -1.23 -23.17
C ARG A 43 33.30 -0.69 -24.36
N TYR A 44 32.74 -1.56 -25.20
CA TYR A 44 31.87 -1.15 -26.30
C TYR A 44 30.60 -0.48 -25.76
N LEU A 45 29.96 -1.07 -24.75
CA LEU A 45 28.76 -0.50 -24.15
C LEU A 45 29.03 0.87 -23.50
N VAL A 46 30.09 0.96 -22.69
CA VAL A 46 30.47 2.20 -22.00
C VAL A 46 30.90 3.29 -22.98
N LYS A 47 31.67 2.95 -24.01
CA LYS A 47 32.19 3.95 -24.98
C LYS A 47 31.08 4.61 -25.81
N ASN A 48 29.99 3.89 -26.05
CA ASN A 48 28.88 4.36 -26.87
C ASN A 48 27.68 4.81 -26.03
N ASP A 49 27.86 5.04 -24.72
CA ASP A 49 26.83 5.46 -23.77
C ASP A 49 25.59 4.53 -23.74
N TYR A 50 25.80 3.24 -24.02
CA TYR A 50 24.75 2.20 -24.00
C TYR A 50 24.51 1.61 -22.61
N THR A 51 25.33 1.98 -21.63
CA THR A 51 25.15 1.67 -20.21
C THR A 51 25.20 2.94 -19.37
N ASP A 52 24.44 2.97 -18.27
CA ASP A 52 24.49 4.05 -17.29
C ASP A 52 25.62 3.88 -16.24
N ASN A 53 25.67 4.77 -15.25
CA ASN A 53 26.67 4.71 -14.17
C ASN A 53 26.53 3.49 -13.25
N ASP A 54 25.39 2.79 -13.30
CA ASP A 54 25.11 1.57 -12.52
C ASP A 54 25.27 0.30 -13.37
N ASP A 55 25.90 0.44 -14.56
CA ASP A 55 26.11 -0.59 -15.59
C ASP A 55 24.79 -1.18 -16.15
N GLN A 56 23.68 -0.46 -16.10
CA GLN A 56 22.40 -0.89 -16.68
C GLN A 56 22.26 -0.45 -18.13
N ILE A 57 21.64 -1.27 -18.98
CA ILE A 57 21.42 -0.95 -20.39
C ILE A 57 20.44 0.22 -20.54
N THR A 58 20.85 1.26 -21.26
CA THR A 58 20.06 2.49 -21.44
C THR A 58 19.02 2.38 -22.55
N ASP A 59 18.05 3.29 -22.55
CA ASP A 59 17.09 3.46 -23.65
C ASP A 59 17.80 3.73 -24.99
N ASP A 60 18.97 4.37 -24.97
CA ASP A 60 19.74 4.73 -26.16
C ASP A 60 20.21 3.49 -26.93
N TYR A 61 20.65 2.44 -26.22
CA TYR A 61 20.95 1.15 -26.85
C TYR A 61 19.73 0.55 -27.55
N HIS A 62 18.59 0.52 -26.87
CA HIS A 62 17.36 -0.06 -27.42
C HIS A 62 16.84 0.74 -28.62
N ASN A 63 17.00 2.07 -28.60
CA ASN A 63 16.63 2.94 -29.71
C ASN A 63 17.58 2.76 -30.90
N ALA A 64 18.89 2.74 -30.66
CA ALA A 64 19.90 2.50 -31.69
C ALA A 64 19.71 1.14 -32.36
N LYS A 65 19.40 0.10 -31.58
CA LYS A 65 19.08 -1.24 -32.10
C LYS A 65 17.83 -1.25 -32.97
N LYS A 66 16.72 -0.65 -32.51
CA LYS A 66 15.46 -0.57 -33.28
C LYS A 66 15.64 0.17 -34.60
N GLN A 67 16.53 1.16 -34.63
CA GLN A 67 16.83 1.96 -35.82
C GLN A 67 17.92 1.35 -36.70
N GLY A 68 18.58 0.27 -36.27
CA GLY A 68 19.70 -0.34 -36.99
C GLY A 68 20.96 0.54 -37.04
N THR A 69 21.15 1.40 -36.04
CA THR A 69 22.24 2.40 -35.96
C THR A 69 23.27 2.09 -34.88
N LEU A 70 23.34 0.82 -34.44
CA LEU A 70 24.33 0.38 -33.45
C LEU A 70 25.75 0.65 -33.94
N ALA A 71 26.61 1.07 -33.02
CA ALA A 71 28.01 1.34 -33.32
C ALA A 71 28.75 0.06 -33.70
N ASP A 72 29.80 0.17 -34.50
CA ASP A 72 30.59 -0.98 -34.94
C ASP A 72 31.27 -1.68 -33.75
N LEU A 73 31.16 -3.02 -33.73
CA LEU A 73 31.85 -3.85 -32.73
C LEU A 73 33.37 -3.86 -32.98
N PRO A 74 34.18 -4.07 -31.92
CA PRO A 74 35.61 -4.33 -32.05
C PRO A 74 35.91 -5.49 -33.02
N ASP A 75 37.06 -5.44 -33.71
CA ASP A 75 37.40 -6.40 -34.78
C ASP A 75 37.32 -7.87 -34.33
N ASP A 76 37.68 -8.16 -33.09
CA ASP A 76 37.64 -9.51 -32.50
C ASP A 76 36.21 -10.03 -32.24
N LEU A 77 35.22 -9.13 -32.13
CA LEU A 77 33.82 -9.46 -31.86
C LEU A 77 32.94 -9.41 -33.11
N LYS A 78 33.42 -8.80 -34.21
CA LYS A 78 32.68 -8.72 -35.49
C LYS A 78 32.21 -10.08 -36.03
N PRO A 79 32.99 -11.18 -35.94
CA PRO A 79 32.53 -12.49 -36.41
C PRO A 79 31.33 -13.05 -35.64
N TYR A 80 31.07 -12.52 -34.44
CA TYR A 80 30.04 -13.01 -33.51
C TYR A 80 28.99 -11.92 -33.21
N ALA A 81 28.82 -10.95 -34.11
CA ALA A 81 28.04 -9.75 -33.85
C ALA A 81 26.61 -10.04 -33.37
N ASP A 82 25.90 -10.92 -34.06
CA ASP A 82 24.52 -11.28 -33.73
C ASP A 82 24.44 -11.94 -32.34
N GLN A 83 25.34 -12.87 -32.05
CA GLN A 83 25.41 -13.56 -30.75
C GLN A 83 25.76 -12.62 -29.61
N VAL A 84 26.61 -11.62 -29.87
CA VAL A 84 26.98 -10.59 -28.88
C VAL A 84 25.79 -9.69 -28.57
N PHE A 85 25.01 -9.27 -29.58
CA PHE A 85 23.82 -8.46 -29.35
C PHE A 85 22.73 -9.23 -28.61
N ASP A 86 22.52 -10.51 -28.94
CA ASP A 86 21.60 -11.39 -28.21
C ASP A 86 22.01 -11.54 -26.74
N LEU A 87 23.32 -11.65 -26.48
CA LEU A 87 23.85 -11.71 -25.12
C LEU A 87 23.63 -10.39 -24.36
N ILE A 88 23.77 -9.25 -25.02
CA ILE A 88 23.48 -7.93 -24.41
C ILE A 88 21.98 -7.80 -24.10
N ASP A 89 21.08 -8.23 -25.00
CA ASP A 89 19.63 -8.17 -24.74
C ASP A 89 19.16 -9.09 -23.63
N SER A 90 19.94 -10.13 -23.32
CA SER A 90 19.65 -11.04 -22.21
C SER A 90 19.85 -10.37 -20.84
N VAL A 91 20.54 -9.21 -20.79
CA VAL A 91 20.57 -8.34 -19.61
C VAL A 91 19.20 -7.66 -19.50
N PHE A 92 18.56 -7.83 -18.34
CA PHE A 92 17.23 -7.29 -18.11
C PHE A 92 17.24 -5.75 -18.14
N SER A 93 16.35 -5.16 -18.93
CA SER A 93 16.14 -3.72 -19.02
C SER A 93 14.69 -3.34 -18.68
N ASP A 94 14.52 -2.33 -17.83
CA ASP A 94 13.21 -1.78 -17.45
C ASP A 94 12.45 -1.20 -18.66
N ALA A 95 13.16 -0.81 -19.73
CA ALA A 95 12.59 -0.29 -20.98
C ALA A 95 11.75 -1.32 -21.75
N GLN A 96 11.92 -2.61 -21.47
CA GLN A 96 11.14 -3.69 -22.08
C GLN A 96 9.80 -3.94 -21.36
N LEU A 97 9.58 -3.33 -20.19
CA LEU A 97 8.33 -3.50 -19.46
C LEU A 97 7.19 -2.75 -20.17
N PRO A 98 5.99 -3.36 -20.27
CA PRO A 98 4.82 -2.67 -20.80
C PRO A 98 4.50 -1.46 -19.91
N LYS A 99 4.33 -0.29 -20.54
CA LYS A 99 3.95 0.94 -19.83
C LYS A 99 2.57 0.74 -19.20
N ILE A 100 2.50 0.77 -17.88
CA ILE A 100 1.24 0.74 -17.14
C ILE A 100 0.58 2.11 -17.29
N GLU A 101 -0.55 2.17 -18.02
CA GLU A 101 -1.29 3.42 -18.20
C GLU A 101 -2.04 3.83 -16.92
N ASP A 102 -2.22 5.15 -16.73
CA ASP A 102 -3.00 5.71 -15.63
C ASP A 102 -4.51 5.42 -15.79
N GLY A 103 -4.99 4.41 -15.07
CA GLY A 103 -6.39 3.99 -15.06
C GLY A 103 -7.37 5.00 -14.43
N ARG A 104 -6.90 6.13 -13.90
CA ARG A 104 -7.75 7.19 -13.33
C ARG A 104 -8.25 8.19 -14.38
N LYS A 105 -7.75 8.12 -15.61
CA LYS A 105 -8.23 8.99 -16.70
C LYS A 105 -9.64 8.57 -17.13
N PRO A 106 -10.57 9.52 -17.30
CA PRO A 106 -11.92 9.21 -17.76
C PRO A 106 -11.86 8.59 -19.15
N LYS A 107 -12.41 7.38 -19.29
CA LYS A 107 -12.52 6.68 -20.56
C LYS A 107 -13.79 7.14 -21.27
N THR A 108 -13.63 7.72 -22.45
CA THR A 108 -14.77 8.02 -23.33
C THR A 108 -15.36 6.71 -23.83
N ASN A 109 -16.64 6.45 -23.55
CA ASN A 109 -17.33 5.28 -24.07
C ASN A 109 -17.66 5.49 -25.56
N PRO A 110 -17.10 4.73 -26.50
CA PRO A 110 -17.43 4.88 -27.92
C PRO A 110 -18.89 4.47 -28.15
N LEU A 111 -19.68 5.40 -28.71
CA LEU A 111 -21.07 5.13 -29.07
C LEU A 111 -21.12 4.11 -30.22
N ASN A 112 -22.01 3.13 -30.11
CA ASN A 112 -22.25 2.16 -31.19
C ASN A 112 -23.36 2.64 -32.13
N ALA A 113 -23.54 1.95 -33.26
CA ALA A 113 -24.58 2.28 -34.25
C ALA A 113 -26.03 2.19 -33.71
N ASN A 114 -26.26 1.60 -32.54
CA ASN A 114 -27.58 1.59 -31.92
C ASN A 114 -27.91 2.93 -31.24
N PHE A 115 -26.93 3.78 -30.95
CA PHE A 115 -27.17 5.09 -30.34
C PHE A 115 -28.04 6.00 -31.22
N ASP A 116 -27.94 5.87 -32.54
CA ASP A 116 -28.69 6.70 -33.50
C ASP A 116 -30.14 6.22 -33.71
N LYS A 117 -30.50 5.04 -33.19
CA LYS A 117 -31.86 4.51 -33.29
C LYS A 117 -32.80 5.31 -32.40
N LYS A 118 -33.93 5.76 -32.95
CA LYS A 118 -34.93 6.55 -32.22
C LYS A 118 -35.47 5.81 -31.00
N GLU A 119 -35.65 4.50 -31.11
CA GLU A 119 -36.12 3.63 -30.02
C GLU A 119 -35.11 3.58 -28.87
N PHE A 120 -33.81 3.51 -29.19
CA PHE A 120 -32.74 3.53 -28.21
C PHE A 120 -32.64 4.90 -27.53
N GLN A 121 -32.69 6.00 -28.28
CA GLN A 121 -32.66 7.34 -27.69
C GLN A 121 -33.86 7.60 -26.79
N ALA A 122 -35.06 7.13 -27.17
CA ALA A 122 -36.26 7.25 -26.34
C ALA A 122 -36.14 6.43 -25.04
N LEU A 123 -35.64 5.20 -25.12
CA LEU A 123 -35.37 4.37 -23.94
C LEU A 123 -34.28 4.99 -23.05
N TRP A 124 -33.20 5.47 -23.67
CA TRP A 124 -32.08 6.10 -22.99
C TRP A 124 -32.51 7.38 -22.27
N GLN A 125 -33.33 8.24 -22.91
CA GLN A 125 -33.90 9.43 -22.27
C GLN A 125 -34.81 9.10 -21.07
N ARG A 126 -35.44 7.92 -21.07
CA ARG A 126 -36.26 7.46 -19.95
C ARG A 126 -35.41 6.95 -18.77
N ILE A 127 -34.30 6.27 -19.04
CA ILE A 127 -33.51 5.55 -18.03
C ILE A 127 -32.30 6.37 -17.55
N ASN A 128 -31.69 7.20 -18.40
CA ASN A 128 -30.50 7.99 -18.09
C ASN A 128 -30.87 9.26 -17.31
N ARG A 129 -31.55 9.09 -16.19
CA ARG A 129 -31.81 10.15 -15.21
C ARG A 129 -30.73 10.09 -14.15
N LYS A 130 -30.19 11.25 -13.76
CA LYS A 130 -29.38 11.32 -12.54
C LYS A 130 -30.33 11.04 -11.37
N ALA A 131 -29.92 10.15 -10.47
CA ALA A 131 -30.60 9.96 -9.20
C ALA A 131 -29.77 10.68 -8.14
N VAL A 132 -30.42 11.47 -7.28
CA VAL A 132 -29.79 12.02 -6.08
C VAL A 132 -30.33 11.22 -4.91
N TYR A 133 -29.41 10.61 -4.17
CA TYR A 133 -29.75 9.88 -2.95
C TYR A 133 -30.21 10.89 -1.90
N ARG A 134 -31.49 10.86 -1.54
CA ARG A 134 -32.01 11.58 -0.38
C ARG A 134 -32.23 10.58 0.74
N VAL A 135 -31.52 10.78 1.84
CA VAL A 135 -31.71 10.00 3.07
C VAL A 135 -32.40 10.90 4.09
N GLU A 136 -33.61 10.55 4.48
CA GLU A 136 -34.30 11.21 5.60
C GLU A 136 -33.70 10.73 6.92
N PHE A 137 -32.80 11.54 7.49
CA PHE A 137 -32.05 11.18 8.69
C PHE A 137 -32.67 11.77 9.95
N ASP A 138 -33.29 10.93 10.78
CA ASP A 138 -33.79 11.34 12.10
C ASP A 138 -32.66 11.31 13.14
N SER A 139 -32.26 12.49 13.61
CA SER A 139 -31.20 12.62 14.60
C SER A 139 -31.58 12.09 15.98
N ASP A 140 -32.86 12.15 16.36
CA ASP A 140 -33.32 11.68 17.66
C ASP A 140 -33.37 10.16 17.70
N GLU A 141 -33.78 9.53 16.59
CA GLU A 141 -33.70 8.08 16.43
C GLU A 141 -32.25 7.58 16.55
N LEU A 142 -31.30 8.24 15.88
CA LEU A 142 -29.87 7.90 15.99
C LEU A 142 -29.40 7.95 17.43
N VAL A 143 -29.76 8.99 18.17
CA VAL A 143 -29.36 9.15 19.57
C VAL A 143 -29.86 7.99 20.41
N GLN A 144 -31.13 7.59 20.26
CA GLN A 144 -31.72 6.48 21.00
C GLN A 144 -31.07 5.13 20.66
N LYS A 145 -30.87 4.85 19.36
CA LYS A 145 -30.19 3.62 18.90
C LYS A 145 -28.75 3.54 19.41
N CYS A 146 -28.00 4.65 19.36
CA CYS A 146 -26.64 4.73 19.91
C CYS A 146 -26.62 4.47 21.41
N ILE A 147 -27.52 5.09 22.20
CA ILE A 147 -27.59 4.89 23.65
C ILE A 147 -27.85 3.42 23.99
N ALA A 148 -28.81 2.78 23.30
CA ALA A 148 -29.13 1.37 23.51
C ALA A 148 -27.91 0.47 23.20
N SER A 149 -27.28 0.68 22.05
CA SER A 149 -26.10 -0.08 21.60
C SER A 149 -24.91 0.07 22.57
N LEU A 150 -24.57 1.30 22.95
CA LEU A 150 -23.48 1.56 23.90
C LEU A 150 -23.75 0.91 25.26
N ASN A 151 -24.98 1.00 25.77
CA ASN A 151 -25.34 0.39 27.04
C ASN A 151 -25.24 -1.15 27.03
N GLN A 152 -25.51 -1.77 25.88
CA GLN A 152 -25.47 -3.22 25.74
C GLN A 152 -24.05 -3.73 25.50
N ALA A 153 -23.33 -3.12 24.56
CA ALA A 153 -22.13 -3.70 23.94
C ALA A 153 -20.82 -3.01 24.34
N LEU A 154 -20.83 -1.77 24.85
CA LEU A 154 -19.59 -1.09 25.20
C LEU A 154 -18.92 -1.77 26.42
N ARG A 155 -17.75 -2.35 26.17
CA ARG A 155 -16.91 -3.00 27.19
C ARG A 155 -15.49 -2.50 27.03
N VAL A 156 -14.90 -2.05 28.13
CA VAL A 156 -13.55 -1.50 28.17
C VAL A 156 -12.64 -2.46 28.88
N THR A 157 -11.53 -2.80 28.21
CA THR A 157 -10.48 -3.62 28.81
C THR A 157 -9.61 -2.74 29.71
N PRO A 158 -9.44 -3.10 31.00
CA PRO A 158 -8.53 -2.38 31.90
C PRO A 158 -7.10 -2.39 31.37
N LEU A 159 -6.34 -1.34 31.65
CA LEU A 159 -4.92 -1.27 31.30
C LEU A 159 -4.13 -2.34 32.08
N GLN A 160 -3.21 -3.02 31.39
CA GLN A 160 -2.32 -4.02 31.95
C GLN A 160 -0.88 -3.56 31.75
N TYR A 161 -0.06 -3.69 32.79
CA TYR A 161 1.37 -3.39 32.73
C TYR A 161 2.16 -4.60 33.19
N THR A 162 3.17 -4.98 32.42
CA THR A 162 4.11 -6.03 32.84
C THR A 162 5.35 -5.35 33.41
N VAL A 163 5.55 -5.50 34.71
CA VAL A 163 6.74 -5.02 35.42
C VAL A 163 7.75 -6.15 35.46
N GLN A 164 8.89 -5.94 34.82
CA GLN A 164 10.05 -6.83 34.91
C GLN A 164 11.06 -6.23 35.87
N LYS A 165 11.38 -6.95 36.95
CA LYS A 165 12.48 -6.59 37.85
C LYS A 165 13.67 -7.48 37.52
N GLY A 166 14.83 -6.86 37.35
CA GLY A 166 16.07 -7.57 37.11
C GLY A 166 17.21 -7.01 37.94
N ILE A 167 18.18 -7.86 38.21
CA ILE A 167 19.43 -7.49 38.86
C ILE A 167 20.49 -7.31 37.78
N GLN A 168 21.25 -6.23 37.88
CA GLN A 168 22.39 -5.99 37.00
C GLN A 168 23.47 -7.05 37.25
N GLN A 169 23.96 -7.69 36.18
CA GLN A 169 24.95 -8.74 36.30
C GLN A 169 26.35 -8.17 36.61
N ASP A 170 27.14 -8.89 37.42
CA ASP A 170 28.55 -8.57 37.65
C ASP A 170 29.42 -9.07 36.49
N GLY A 171 30.50 -8.35 36.19
CA GLY A 171 31.47 -8.76 35.15
C GLY A 171 30.98 -8.54 33.71
N LEU A 172 30.20 -7.47 33.47
CA LEU A 172 29.66 -7.14 32.16
C LEU A 172 30.73 -6.75 31.15
N THR A 173 30.64 -7.34 29.96
CA THR A 173 31.44 -6.95 28.79
C THR A 173 30.76 -5.83 27.99
N ASP A 174 31.55 -5.04 27.24
CA ASP A 174 31.01 -3.97 26.36
C ASP A 174 29.97 -4.52 25.37
N GLU A 175 30.18 -5.74 24.88
CA GLU A 175 29.28 -6.39 23.94
C GLU A 175 27.92 -6.75 24.58
N GLN A 176 27.91 -7.24 25.82
CA GLN A 176 26.68 -7.57 26.56
C GLN A 176 25.87 -6.33 26.93
N LEU A 177 26.53 -5.21 27.22
CA LEU A 177 25.87 -3.92 27.44
C LEU A 177 25.21 -3.40 26.16
N ARG A 178 25.90 -3.48 25.02
CA ARG A 178 25.35 -3.08 23.71
C ARG A 178 24.16 -3.93 23.27
N LYS A 179 24.13 -5.20 23.66
CA LYS A 179 23.03 -6.13 23.37
C LYS A 179 21.84 -6.00 24.33
N GLY A 180 21.94 -5.19 25.38
CA GLY A 180 20.89 -5.04 26.39
C GLY A 180 20.78 -6.22 27.37
N GLU A 181 21.80 -7.08 27.43
CA GLU A 181 21.86 -8.27 28.29
C GLU A 181 22.41 -7.95 29.70
N GLY A 182 22.49 -6.65 30.04
CA GLY A 182 23.05 -6.15 31.30
C GLY A 182 22.29 -6.56 32.56
N PHE A 183 21.02 -6.94 32.41
CA PHE A 183 20.12 -7.27 33.51
C PHE A 183 19.64 -8.71 33.37
N LYS A 184 19.75 -9.48 34.46
CA LYS A 184 19.06 -10.75 34.58
C LYS A 184 17.67 -10.49 35.16
N VAL A 185 16.62 -10.80 34.41
CA VAL A 185 15.24 -10.72 34.91
C VAL A 185 15.05 -11.79 35.99
N GLU A 186 14.61 -11.37 37.18
CA GLU A 186 14.32 -12.28 38.30
C GLU A 186 12.81 -12.45 38.51
N GLU A 187 12.05 -11.37 38.32
CA GLU A 187 10.61 -11.36 38.54
C GLU A 187 9.91 -10.71 37.35
N THR A 188 8.83 -11.34 36.90
CA THR A 188 7.89 -10.74 35.95
C THR A 188 6.50 -10.78 36.58
N ALA A 189 5.93 -9.61 36.84
CA ALA A 189 4.59 -9.49 37.37
C ALA A 189 3.72 -8.71 36.38
N THR A 190 2.51 -9.21 36.12
CA THR A 190 1.49 -8.46 35.38
C THR A 190 0.58 -7.78 36.38
N GLU A 191 0.61 -6.45 36.40
CA GLU A 191 -0.25 -5.63 37.23
C GLU A 191 -1.39 -5.04 36.39
N TYR A 192 -2.59 -5.01 36.97
CA TYR A 192 -3.74 -4.34 36.39
C TYR A 192 -3.77 -2.91 36.92
N GLY A 193 -3.69 -1.93 36.02
CA GLY A 193 -3.72 -0.52 36.39
C GLY A 193 -5.09 -0.14 36.93
N ASN A 194 -5.23 -0.05 38.25
CA ASN A 194 -6.36 0.65 38.87
C ASN A 194 -6.17 2.14 38.62
N SER A 195 -6.85 2.67 37.60
CA SER A 195 -6.95 4.09 37.22
C SER A 195 -5.81 4.93 37.80
N ILE A 196 -4.61 4.79 37.23
CA ILE A 196 -3.57 5.78 37.47
C ILE A 196 -4.20 7.06 36.96
N HIS A 197 -4.53 7.99 37.87
CA HIS A 197 -5.16 9.27 37.55
C HIS A 197 -4.40 9.89 36.38
N SER A 198 -4.94 9.70 35.17
CA SER A 198 -4.25 10.14 33.97
C SER A 198 -4.24 11.65 34.05
N LEU A 199 -3.06 12.23 34.25
CA LEU A 199 -2.86 13.68 34.24
C LEU A 199 -3.19 14.27 32.86
N VAL A 200 -3.34 13.40 31.84
CA VAL A 200 -3.70 13.74 30.47
C VAL A 200 -5.20 14.00 30.40
N ARG A 201 -5.56 15.23 30.04
CA ARG A 201 -6.94 15.60 29.72
C ARG A 201 -7.30 15.06 28.35
N TYR A 202 -8.31 14.21 28.28
CA TYR A 202 -8.86 13.70 27.03
C TYR A 202 -10.05 14.55 26.57
N ASP A 203 -10.05 14.99 25.31
CA ASP A 203 -11.25 15.56 24.67
C ASP A 203 -12.17 14.43 24.19
N LEU A 204 -12.90 13.82 25.13
CA LEU A 204 -13.84 12.72 24.85
C LEU A 204 -14.83 13.11 23.75
N LEU A 205 -15.47 14.28 23.89
CA LEU A 205 -16.48 14.76 22.94
C LEU A 205 -15.88 14.99 21.55
N GLY A 206 -14.74 15.67 21.47
CA GLY A 206 -14.10 15.96 20.19
C GLY A 206 -13.60 14.70 19.49
N LYS A 207 -12.99 13.77 20.22
CA LYS A 207 -12.47 12.53 19.64
C LYS A 207 -13.58 11.61 19.14
N VAL A 208 -14.64 11.40 19.93
CA VAL A 208 -15.78 10.58 19.49
C VAL A 208 -16.53 11.24 18.33
N ALA A 209 -16.74 12.57 18.38
CA ALA A 209 -17.38 13.32 17.30
C ALA A 209 -16.57 13.23 15.98
N ALA A 210 -15.25 13.41 16.04
CA ALA A 210 -14.38 13.32 14.87
C ALA A 210 -14.38 11.90 14.28
N ASN A 211 -14.19 10.88 15.11
CA ASN A 211 -14.12 9.49 14.67
C ASN A 211 -15.45 9.00 14.08
N ALA A 212 -16.58 9.37 14.67
CA ALA A 212 -17.91 8.98 14.20
C ALA A 212 -18.48 9.94 13.13
N GLN A 213 -17.78 11.03 12.80
CA GLN A 213 -18.24 12.13 11.95
C GLN A 213 -19.63 12.65 12.36
N LEU A 214 -19.80 12.94 13.65
CA LEU A 214 -20.99 13.57 14.22
C LEU A 214 -20.68 14.96 14.73
N THR A 215 -21.72 15.77 14.97
CA THR A 215 -21.55 17.05 15.66
C THR A 215 -21.24 16.80 17.14
N ARG A 216 -20.47 17.71 17.76
CA ARG A 216 -20.20 17.66 19.22
C ARG A 216 -21.50 17.67 20.03
N GLN A 217 -22.54 18.36 19.55
CA GLN A 217 -23.85 18.40 20.19
C GLN A 217 -24.53 17.03 20.18
N THR A 218 -24.56 16.34 19.05
CA THR A 218 -25.14 14.98 18.95
C THR A 218 -24.36 13.99 19.82
N THR A 219 -23.03 14.04 19.78
CA THR A 219 -22.18 13.20 20.63
C THR A 219 -22.43 13.45 22.12
N ALA A 220 -22.60 14.70 22.53
CA ALA A 220 -22.94 15.05 23.91
C ALA A 220 -24.29 14.45 24.33
N ARG A 221 -25.32 14.54 23.48
CA ARG A 221 -26.63 13.94 23.73
C ARG A 221 -26.56 12.42 23.90
N VAL A 222 -25.79 11.74 23.05
CA VAL A 222 -25.56 10.29 23.16
C VAL A 222 -24.88 9.95 24.49
N LEU A 223 -23.76 10.58 24.81
CA LEU A 223 -22.98 10.29 26.02
C LEU A 223 -23.71 10.66 27.31
N GLN A 224 -24.59 11.68 27.30
CA GLN A 224 -25.43 12.02 28.45
C GLN A 224 -26.53 10.98 28.70
N GLY A 225 -26.94 10.23 27.67
CA GLY A 225 -28.01 9.24 27.77
C GLY A 225 -27.56 7.83 28.15
N ILE A 226 -26.26 7.55 28.18
CA ILE A 226 -25.76 6.22 28.58
C ILE A 226 -25.82 6.02 30.10
N LYS A 227 -25.88 4.76 30.53
CA LYS A 227 -25.88 4.39 31.95
C LYS A 227 -24.59 4.82 32.62
N GLU A 228 -24.67 5.32 33.85
CA GLU A 228 -23.52 5.79 34.62
C GLU A 228 -22.42 4.71 34.74
N ALA A 229 -22.80 3.45 34.98
CA ALA A 229 -21.86 2.34 35.05
C ALA A 229 -21.08 2.10 33.74
N VAL A 230 -21.71 2.38 32.60
CA VAL A 230 -21.07 2.27 31.28
C VAL A 230 -20.14 3.46 31.08
N PHE A 231 -20.57 4.67 31.42
CA PHE A 231 -19.72 5.87 31.33
C PHE A 231 -18.49 5.79 32.25
N LYS A 232 -18.60 5.19 33.44
CA LYS A 232 -17.47 4.99 34.37
C LYS A 232 -16.31 4.20 33.76
N GLN A 233 -16.56 3.36 32.76
CA GLN A 233 -15.51 2.62 32.04
C GLN A 233 -14.51 3.55 31.34
N PHE A 234 -14.90 4.79 31.01
CA PHE A 234 -13.99 5.81 30.48
C PHE A 234 -12.81 6.09 31.42
N GLN A 235 -13.01 6.04 32.74
CA GLN A 235 -11.95 6.27 33.73
C GLN A 235 -10.97 5.10 33.85
N GLN A 236 -11.34 3.91 33.36
CA GLN A 236 -10.53 2.70 33.42
C GLN A 236 -9.54 2.65 32.25
N ASN A 237 -10.00 3.00 31.04
CA ASN A 237 -9.16 3.13 29.86
C ASN A 237 -9.81 4.12 28.87
N PRO A 238 -9.44 5.41 28.92
CA PRO A 238 -10.02 6.47 28.09
C PRO A 238 -9.88 6.23 26.58
N GLU A 239 -8.72 5.74 26.13
CA GLU A 239 -8.44 5.52 24.71
C GLU A 239 -9.31 4.40 24.14
N HIS A 240 -9.36 3.27 24.85
CA HIS A 240 -10.19 2.14 24.43
C HIS A 240 -11.68 2.49 24.48
N PHE A 241 -12.13 3.24 25.49
CA PHE A 241 -13.51 3.74 25.54
C PHE A 241 -13.83 4.61 24.31
N ILE A 242 -12.96 5.56 23.96
CA ILE A 242 -13.15 6.44 22.79
C ILE A 242 -13.23 5.63 21.50
N ALA A 243 -12.31 4.66 21.32
CA ALA A 243 -12.28 3.82 20.14
C ALA A 243 -13.57 2.98 20.00
N GLU A 244 -13.94 2.24 21.05
CA GLU A 244 -15.12 1.37 21.03
C GLU A 244 -16.43 2.16 20.93
N ALA A 245 -16.56 3.29 21.65
CA ALA A 245 -17.74 4.13 21.53
C ALA A 245 -17.89 4.68 20.10
N SER A 246 -16.79 5.12 19.49
CA SER A 246 -16.80 5.63 18.12
C SER A 246 -17.19 4.55 17.11
N ARG A 247 -16.68 3.33 17.28
CA ARG A 247 -17.01 2.17 16.45
C ARG A 247 -18.51 1.87 16.51
N LEU A 248 -19.06 1.70 17.72
CA LEU A 248 -20.48 1.37 17.92
C LEU A 248 -21.40 2.47 17.37
N ILE A 249 -21.08 3.74 17.58
CA ILE A 249 -21.86 4.86 17.02
C ILE A 249 -21.82 4.85 15.49
N THR A 250 -20.65 4.57 14.89
CA THR A 250 -20.49 4.51 13.43
C THR A 250 -21.30 3.38 12.83
N GLU A 251 -21.36 2.21 13.50
CA GLU A 251 -22.19 1.08 13.09
C GLU A 251 -23.69 1.44 13.11
N GLN A 252 -24.17 2.10 14.18
CA GLN A 252 -25.57 2.55 14.23
C GLN A 252 -25.89 3.59 13.15
N LYS A 253 -24.97 4.51 12.89
CA LYS A 253 -25.10 5.49 11.80
C LYS A 253 -25.20 4.81 10.43
N ALA A 254 -24.35 3.82 10.17
CA ALA A 254 -24.35 3.08 8.91
C ALA A 254 -25.64 2.27 8.73
N ALA A 255 -26.10 1.58 9.79
CA ALA A 255 -27.35 0.82 9.77
C ALA A 255 -28.55 1.71 9.42
N MET A 256 -28.67 2.90 10.04
CA MET A 256 -29.75 3.84 9.76
C MET A 256 -29.74 4.39 8.34
N VAL A 257 -28.56 4.61 7.76
CA VAL A 257 -28.46 5.07 6.37
C VAL A 257 -29.00 4.00 5.42
N ILE A 258 -28.63 2.72 5.63
CA ILE A 258 -29.09 1.60 4.78
C ILE A 258 -30.62 1.43 4.88
N GLU A 259 -31.19 1.53 6.07
CA GLU A 259 -32.63 1.36 6.31
C GLU A 259 -33.49 2.43 5.63
N ARG A 260 -32.94 3.62 5.34
CA ARG A 260 -33.69 4.79 4.84
C ARG A 260 -33.23 5.31 3.46
N LEU A 261 -32.61 4.46 2.65
CA LEU A 261 -32.26 4.82 1.28
C LEU A 261 -33.54 4.93 0.41
N ALA A 262 -34.02 6.16 0.21
CA ALA A 262 -35.06 6.48 -0.76
C ALA A 262 -34.41 7.02 -2.05
N TYR A 263 -34.90 6.57 -3.20
CA TYR A 263 -34.48 7.07 -4.51
C TYR A 263 -35.46 8.13 -4.98
N ASP A 264 -35.03 9.39 -4.97
CA ASP A 264 -35.75 10.48 -5.62
C ASP A 264 -35.10 10.75 -6.98
N GLU A 265 -35.90 10.71 -8.05
CA GLU A 265 -35.48 11.18 -9.38
C GLU A 265 -35.33 12.71 -9.32
N VAL A 266 -34.17 13.25 -9.70
CA VAL A 266 -34.01 14.70 -9.88
C VAL A 266 -34.28 15.07 -11.34
N ASP A 267 -35.03 16.16 -11.54
CA ASP A 267 -35.34 16.74 -12.86
C ASP A 267 -34.13 17.39 -13.56
N GLU A 268 -32.94 17.34 -12.96
CA GLU A 268 -31.72 17.94 -13.53
C GLU A 268 -30.92 16.97 -14.41
N ARG A 269 -30.71 17.39 -15.66
CA ARG A 269 -29.93 16.69 -16.70
C ARG A 269 -28.43 16.66 -16.43
#